data_AF-A0A5N4CGH1-F1
#
_entry.id   AF-A0A5N4CGH1-F1
#
_cell.length_a   1.000
_cell.length_b   1.000
_cell.length_c   1.000
_cell.angle_alpha   90.00
_cell.angle_beta   90.00
_cell.angle_gamma   90.00
#
_symmetry.space_group_name_H-M   'P 1'
#
loop_
_entity.id
_entity.type
_entity.pdbx_description
1 polymer ?
#
loop_
_entity_poly.entity_id
_entity_poly.type
_entity_poly.pdbx_seq_one_letter_code
_entity_poly.pdbx_strand_id
1 'polypeptide(L)'
;MSADAPKFPQPLGRVVSPSGWEENRPGGVKWTQLEHRGPCFAPPSEPLPAGVRFYYSGKPVELSLAAEEVTTFYGRMLDHMCTAKGVFQNNFFSDWRKEMTAEERKVIQRLDNCDFTEMHRYFADRTAARKALSREEKQRLKEEAEKLQQEFGYCILDGHREKIGNFKTEPPGLFRGRGNHPEMGMLKRKVMLEGVTINCSGWTQEYPSPRQVTNGGRCAPTARSRGWRCGRRTSRTPIKYIMLKRSSKLKGERDWEKYEVAWRLKGAVGMIRSQYQADWKSHEMKARRAVALYFIDKVYKNLQLFVENKEPGDELFDRLTVSPGASGQC
;
A
#
# COMPACT_ATOMS: atom_id res chain seq x y z
N MET A 1 -0.39 42.19 29.15
CA MET A 1 -0.99 40.83 29.15
C MET A 1 -0.17 39.99 28.18
N SER A 2 0.75 39.20 28.71
CA SER A 2 1.73 38.44 27.92
C SER A 2 1.12 37.10 27.51
N ALA A 3 1.06 36.82 26.21
CA ALA A 3 0.57 35.54 25.69
C ALA A 3 1.68 34.49 25.77
N ASP A 4 1.41 33.42 26.52
CA ASP A 4 2.33 32.29 26.69
C ASP A 4 2.54 31.53 25.38
N ALA A 5 3.80 31.30 25.03
CA ALA A 5 4.20 30.42 23.94
C ALA A 5 3.93 28.94 24.31
N PRO A 6 3.62 28.05 23.35
CA PRO A 6 3.36 26.64 23.64
C PRO A 6 4.62 25.95 24.19
N LYS A 7 4.53 25.48 25.45
CA LYS A 7 5.56 24.71 26.13
C LYS A 7 5.62 23.29 25.54
N PHE A 8 6.70 22.96 24.84
CA PHE A 8 7.03 21.57 24.53
C PHE A 8 7.40 20.82 25.84
N PRO A 9 7.06 19.53 25.96
CA PRO A 9 7.35 18.77 27.18
C PRO A 9 8.87 18.69 27.42
N GLN A 10 9.28 19.04 28.63
CA GLN A 10 10.64 18.88 29.14
C GLN A 10 10.97 17.39 29.30
N PRO A 11 12.25 16.98 29.13
CA PRO A 11 12.63 15.57 29.20
C PRO A 11 12.38 15.02 30.62
N LEU A 12 11.60 13.95 30.70
CA LEU A 12 11.45 13.16 31.91
C LEU A 12 12.80 12.55 32.28
N GLY A 13 13.19 12.73 33.55
CA GLY A 13 14.40 12.19 34.14
C GLY A 13 14.57 10.70 33.86
N ARG A 14 15.82 10.33 33.60
CA ARG A 14 16.29 9.00 33.23
C ARG A 14 16.00 7.99 34.34
N VAL A 15 14.92 7.23 34.20
CA VAL A 15 14.75 5.91 34.84
C VAL A 15 14.86 4.88 33.72
N VAL A 16 16.06 4.31 33.56
CA VAL A 16 16.34 3.29 32.54
C VAL A 16 15.87 1.95 33.09
N SER A 17 14.68 1.50 32.69
CA SER A 17 14.41 0.06 32.61
C SER A 17 15.24 -0.50 31.45
N PRO A 18 15.74 -1.76 31.48
CA PRO A 18 16.56 -2.32 30.41
C PRO A 18 15.68 -2.52 29.17
N SER A 19 15.55 -1.45 28.41
CA SER A 19 14.73 -1.34 27.22
C SER A 19 15.53 -1.87 26.03
N GLY A 20 14.87 -2.61 25.14
CA GLY A 20 15.47 -3.28 23.98
C GLY A 20 16.09 -2.38 22.90
N TRP A 21 16.64 -1.21 23.25
CA TRP A 21 17.29 -0.24 22.36
C TRP A 21 18.83 -0.30 22.40
N GLU A 22 19.43 -1.13 23.26
CA GLU A 22 20.89 -1.17 23.50
C GLU A 22 21.67 -2.18 22.63
N GLU A 23 21.07 -2.71 21.55
CA GLU A 23 21.79 -3.62 20.65
C GLU A 23 22.57 -2.87 19.58
N ASN A 24 23.88 -2.80 19.75
CA ASN A 24 24.77 -2.22 18.76
C ASN A 24 25.02 -3.23 17.61
N ARG A 25 24.71 -2.87 16.37
CA ARG A 25 24.85 -3.75 15.19
C ARG A 25 25.91 -3.22 14.23
N PRO A 26 26.75 -4.08 13.63
CA PRO A 26 27.71 -3.65 12.60
C PRO A 26 26.97 -3.04 11.40
N GLY A 27 27.54 -1.95 10.87
CA GLY A 27 26.89 -1.08 9.89
C GLY A 27 26.28 -1.84 8.70
N GLY A 28 24.96 -1.69 8.52
CA GLY A 28 24.20 -2.23 7.38
C GLY A 28 23.54 -3.60 7.60
N VAL A 29 23.86 -4.32 8.68
CA VAL A 29 23.19 -5.56 9.05
C VAL A 29 21.89 -5.25 9.81
N LYS A 30 20.75 -5.65 9.24
CA LYS A 30 19.43 -5.35 9.84
C LYS A 30 18.98 -6.38 10.86
N TRP A 31 19.49 -7.61 10.78
CA TRP A 31 19.16 -8.74 11.66
C TRP A 31 20.19 -9.86 11.44
N THR A 32 20.35 -10.71 12.45
CA THR A 32 21.17 -11.93 12.40
C THR A 32 20.29 -13.17 12.26
N GLN A 33 19.14 -13.20 12.95
CA GLN A 33 18.14 -14.27 12.89
C GLN A 33 16.77 -13.74 12.48
N LEU A 34 16.11 -14.47 11.58
CA LEU A 34 14.79 -14.15 11.09
C LEU A 34 14.02 -15.42 10.72
N GLU A 35 12.94 -15.68 11.46
CA GLU A 35 12.04 -16.82 11.25
C GLU A 35 10.57 -16.38 11.18
N HIS A 36 9.83 -16.92 10.22
CA HIS A 36 8.41 -16.60 10.02
C HIS A 36 7.69 -17.69 9.22
N ARG A 37 6.36 -17.78 9.34
CA ARG A 37 5.52 -18.74 8.56
C ARG A 37 5.26 -18.35 7.11
N GLY A 38 5.76 -17.20 6.66
CA GLY A 38 5.52 -16.69 5.31
C GLY A 38 4.17 -15.99 5.19
N PRO A 39 3.73 -15.68 3.95
CA PRO A 39 2.47 -15.00 3.72
C PRO A 39 1.27 -15.93 3.92
N CYS A 40 0.16 -15.38 4.40
CA CYS A 40 -1.15 -16.02 4.33
C CYS A 40 -1.79 -15.68 2.98
N PHE A 41 -1.97 -16.69 2.12
CA PHE A 41 -2.56 -16.49 0.80
C PHE A 41 -4.07 -16.22 0.87
N ALA A 42 -4.56 -15.35 -0.01
CA ALA A 42 -5.99 -15.15 -0.18
C ALA A 42 -6.69 -16.48 -0.52
N PRO A 43 -7.89 -16.73 0.04
CA PRO A 43 -8.63 -17.97 -0.21
C PRO A 43 -8.93 -18.15 -1.70
N PRO A 44 -9.19 -19.40 -2.14
CA PRO A 44 -9.74 -19.64 -3.47
C PRO A 44 -11.08 -18.91 -3.64
N SER A 45 -11.38 -18.53 -4.88
CA SER A 45 -12.63 -17.84 -5.19
C SER A 45 -13.78 -18.82 -5.16
N GLU A 46 -14.89 -18.41 -4.55
CA GLU A 46 -16.14 -19.17 -4.49
C GLU A 46 -16.94 -18.87 -5.77
N PRO A 47 -17.49 -19.89 -6.46
CA PRO A 47 -18.40 -19.66 -7.57
C PRO A 47 -19.66 -18.95 -7.10
N LEU A 48 -20.32 -18.24 -8.01
CA LEU A 48 -21.62 -17.63 -7.73
C LEU A 48 -22.67 -18.73 -7.45
N PRO A 49 -23.65 -18.47 -6.55
CA PRO A 49 -24.78 -19.37 -6.37
C PRO A 49 -25.55 -19.54 -7.69
N ALA A 50 -26.12 -20.72 -7.95
CA ALA A 50 -26.85 -21.03 -9.18
C ALA A 50 -28.02 -20.07 -9.51
N GLY A 51 -28.53 -19.35 -8.50
CA GLY A 51 -29.58 -18.34 -8.64
C GLY A 51 -29.10 -16.94 -9.01
N VAL A 52 -27.79 -16.71 -9.18
CA VAL A 52 -27.20 -15.41 -9.54
C VAL A 52 -26.57 -15.52 -10.92
N ARG A 53 -27.12 -14.81 -11.91
CA ARG A 53 -26.76 -14.94 -13.32
C ARG A 53 -26.08 -13.69 -13.89
N PHE A 54 -25.27 -13.94 -14.92
CA PHE A 54 -24.76 -12.91 -15.82
C PHE A 54 -25.64 -12.81 -17.07
N TYR A 55 -25.90 -11.60 -17.55
CA TYR A 55 -26.68 -11.39 -18.76
C TYR A 55 -25.87 -10.65 -19.83
N TYR A 56 -26.01 -11.08 -21.08
CA TYR A 56 -25.46 -10.41 -22.25
C TYR A 56 -26.55 -10.20 -23.29
N SER A 57 -26.79 -8.95 -23.68
CA SER A 57 -27.89 -8.55 -24.56
C SER A 57 -29.25 -9.12 -24.10
N GLY A 58 -29.49 -9.10 -22.78
CA GLY A 58 -30.72 -9.60 -22.16
C GLY A 58 -30.84 -11.13 -22.04
N LYS A 59 -29.87 -11.91 -22.52
CA LYS A 59 -29.86 -13.37 -22.40
C LYS A 59 -28.91 -13.84 -21.29
N PRO A 60 -29.28 -14.82 -20.45
CA PRO A 60 -28.39 -15.37 -19.46
C PRO A 60 -27.22 -16.10 -20.14
N VAL A 61 -26.00 -15.87 -19.65
CA VAL A 61 -24.78 -16.51 -20.14
C VAL A 61 -24.05 -17.13 -18.95
N GLU A 62 -23.77 -18.42 -19.04
CA GLU A 62 -22.94 -19.12 -18.06
C GLU A 62 -21.47 -18.87 -18.39
N LEU A 63 -20.71 -18.42 -17.39
CA LEU A 63 -19.29 -18.10 -17.53
C LEU A 63 -18.44 -19.20 -16.91
N SER A 64 -17.28 -19.43 -17.48
CA SER A 64 -16.21 -20.21 -16.87
C SER A 64 -15.77 -19.58 -15.55
N LEU A 65 -15.30 -20.39 -14.59
CA LEU A 65 -14.90 -19.91 -13.26
C LEU A 65 -13.89 -18.75 -13.30
N ALA A 66 -12.96 -18.77 -14.25
CA ALA A 66 -11.96 -17.71 -14.41
C ALA A 66 -12.59 -16.39 -14.90
N ALA A 67 -13.48 -16.46 -15.88
CA ALA A 67 -14.21 -15.29 -16.37
C ALA A 67 -15.23 -14.79 -15.34
N GLU A 68 -15.92 -15.69 -14.65
CA GLU A 68 -16.87 -15.38 -13.58
C GLU A 68 -16.18 -14.63 -12.44
N GLU A 69 -15.04 -15.12 -11.96
CA GLU A 69 -14.27 -14.45 -10.89
C GLU A 69 -14.01 -12.98 -11.23
N VAL A 70 -13.53 -12.70 -12.45
CA VAL A 70 -13.26 -11.32 -12.89
C VAL A 70 -14.53 -10.49 -13.02
N THR A 71 -15.62 -11.11 -13.48
CA THR A 71 -16.95 -10.50 -13.57
C THR A 71 -17.45 -10.06 -12.20
N THR A 72 -17.22 -10.87 -11.15
CA THR A 72 -17.60 -10.51 -9.78
C THR A 72 -16.87 -9.26 -9.28
N PHE A 73 -15.61 -9.02 -9.70
CA PHE A 73 -14.88 -7.82 -9.29
C PHE A 73 -15.51 -6.54 -9.85
N TYR A 74 -16.03 -6.60 -11.08
CA TYR A 74 -16.75 -5.49 -11.69
C TYR A 74 -18.15 -5.33 -11.08
N GLY A 75 -18.88 -6.43 -10.91
CA GLY A 75 -20.21 -6.45 -10.29
C GLY A 75 -20.23 -5.87 -8.88
N ARG A 76 -19.20 -6.13 -8.06
CA ARG A 76 -19.05 -5.52 -6.72
C ARG A 76 -18.88 -4.00 -6.73
N MET A 77 -18.59 -3.40 -7.87
CA MET A 77 -18.19 -2.00 -7.98
C MET A 77 -19.07 -1.18 -8.91
N LEU A 78 -20.25 -1.66 -9.34
CA LEU A 78 -21.10 -0.91 -10.27
C LEU A 78 -21.39 0.52 -9.80
N ASP A 79 -21.69 0.70 -8.51
CA ASP A 79 -21.95 2.01 -7.89
C ASP A 79 -20.70 2.88 -7.66
N HIS A 80 -19.50 2.35 -7.92
CA HIS A 80 -18.27 3.08 -7.63
C HIS A 80 -17.94 4.06 -8.76
N MET A 81 -17.61 5.31 -8.44
CA MET A 81 -17.18 6.37 -9.39
C MET A 81 -16.07 6.00 -10.40
N CYS A 82 -15.40 4.86 -10.24
CA CYS A 82 -14.42 4.37 -11.19
C CYS A 82 -15.06 3.70 -12.40
N THR A 83 -16.21 3.03 -12.25
CA THR A 83 -16.89 2.32 -13.35
C THR A 83 -17.47 3.28 -14.38
N ALA A 84 -17.69 4.55 -14.01
CA ALA A 84 -18.09 5.62 -14.94
C ALA A 84 -16.95 6.10 -15.87
N LYS A 85 -15.69 5.76 -15.57
CA LYS A 85 -14.54 6.24 -16.35
C LYS A 85 -14.27 5.31 -17.55
N GLY A 86 -14.23 5.85 -18.76
CA GLY A 86 -13.95 5.07 -19.98
C GLY A 86 -12.61 4.32 -19.95
N VAL A 87 -11.55 4.90 -19.37
CA VAL A 87 -10.25 4.22 -19.20
C VAL A 87 -10.40 2.96 -18.33
N PHE A 88 -11.21 3.04 -17.28
CA PHE A 88 -11.47 1.92 -16.37
C PHE A 88 -12.22 0.80 -17.10
N GLN A 89 -13.29 1.14 -17.80
CA GLN A 89 -14.11 0.21 -18.58
C GLN A 89 -13.29 -0.51 -19.66
N ASN A 90 -12.49 0.24 -20.42
CA ASN A 90 -11.65 -0.28 -21.50
C ASN A 90 -10.58 -1.26 -20.97
N ASN A 91 -9.88 -0.88 -19.91
CA ASN A 91 -8.85 -1.73 -19.30
C ASN A 91 -9.45 -3.00 -18.68
N PHE A 92 -10.58 -2.85 -17.98
CA PHE A 92 -11.33 -3.98 -17.43
C PHE A 92 -11.71 -4.96 -18.53
N PHE A 93 -12.39 -4.48 -19.58
CA PHE A 93 -12.90 -5.33 -20.64
C PHE A 93 -11.76 -6.03 -21.39
N SER A 94 -10.67 -5.30 -21.68
CA SER A 94 -9.47 -5.86 -22.30
C SER A 94 -8.86 -7.00 -21.48
N ASP A 95 -8.74 -6.85 -20.16
CA ASP A 95 -8.16 -7.90 -19.31
C ASP A 95 -9.14 -9.04 -19.04
N TRP A 96 -10.43 -8.75 -18.88
CA TRP A 96 -11.47 -9.77 -18.70
C TRP A 96 -11.55 -10.71 -19.90
N ARG A 97 -11.46 -10.19 -21.13
CA ARG A 97 -11.39 -11.01 -22.36
C ARG A 97 -10.21 -12.00 -22.39
N LYS A 98 -9.14 -11.78 -21.60
CA LYS A 98 -7.99 -12.70 -21.54
C LYS A 98 -8.27 -13.91 -20.64
N GLU A 99 -9.17 -13.76 -19.67
CA GLU A 99 -9.60 -14.84 -18.77
C GLU A 99 -10.78 -15.64 -19.33
N MET A 100 -11.40 -15.18 -20.42
CA MET A 100 -12.49 -15.87 -21.10
C MET A 100 -12.02 -17.05 -21.98
N THR A 101 -12.91 -18.03 -22.15
CA THR A 101 -12.79 -19.08 -23.17
C THR A 101 -12.93 -18.51 -24.60
N ALA A 102 -12.65 -19.33 -25.62
CA ALA A 102 -12.79 -18.89 -27.00
C ALA A 102 -14.26 -18.66 -27.37
N GLU A 103 -15.16 -19.45 -26.81
CA GLU A 103 -16.61 -19.41 -26.99
C GLU A 103 -17.20 -18.16 -26.36
N GLU A 104 -16.84 -17.87 -25.11
CA GLU A 104 -17.23 -16.65 -24.40
C GLU A 104 -16.80 -15.39 -25.15
N ARG A 105 -15.56 -15.37 -25.67
CA ARG A 105 -15.03 -14.22 -26.44
C ARG A 105 -15.78 -13.95 -27.73
N LYS A 106 -16.39 -14.98 -28.34
CA LYS A 106 -17.22 -14.84 -29.55
C LYS A 106 -18.57 -14.22 -29.22
N VAL A 107 -19.17 -14.61 -28.09
CA VAL A 107 -20.46 -14.11 -27.61
C VAL A 107 -20.32 -12.68 -27.06
N ILE A 108 -19.42 -12.49 -26.10
CA ILE A 108 -19.26 -11.24 -25.36
C ILE A 108 -18.31 -10.34 -26.15
N GLN A 109 -18.85 -9.38 -26.91
CA GLN A 109 -18.07 -8.50 -27.78
C GLN A 109 -17.98 -7.06 -27.28
N ARG A 110 -19.02 -6.57 -26.62
CA ARG A 110 -19.12 -5.19 -26.14
C ARG A 110 -19.49 -5.15 -24.67
N LEU A 111 -18.82 -4.31 -23.89
CA LEU A 111 -19.14 -4.11 -22.48
C LEU A 111 -20.55 -3.51 -22.29
N ASP A 112 -20.99 -2.63 -23.20
CA ASP A 112 -22.30 -1.96 -23.14
C ASP A 112 -23.49 -2.93 -23.12
N ASN A 113 -23.29 -4.13 -23.67
CA ASN A 113 -24.32 -5.18 -23.73
C ASN A 113 -24.30 -6.11 -22.50
N CYS A 114 -23.33 -5.93 -21.60
CA CYS A 114 -23.17 -6.75 -20.41
C CYS A 114 -24.00 -6.16 -19.26
N ASP A 115 -24.79 -7.01 -18.62
CA ASP A 115 -25.58 -6.64 -17.45
C ASP A 115 -25.08 -7.41 -16.22
N PHE A 116 -24.64 -6.62 -15.23
CA PHE A 116 -24.06 -7.08 -13.97
C PHE A 116 -24.98 -6.80 -12.77
N THR A 117 -26.18 -6.27 -12.99
CA THR A 117 -27.11 -5.78 -11.95
C THR A 117 -27.47 -6.85 -10.94
N GLU A 118 -27.75 -8.08 -11.40
CA GLU A 118 -28.10 -9.19 -10.52
C GLU A 118 -26.94 -9.58 -9.59
N MET A 119 -25.72 -9.64 -10.13
CA MET A 119 -24.52 -9.86 -9.32
C MET A 119 -24.28 -8.74 -8.32
N HIS A 120 -24.51 -7.50 -8.75
CA HIS A 120 -24.34 -6.34 -7.88
C HIS A 120 -25.31 -6.39 -6.70
N ARG A 121 -26.59 -6.69 -6.95
CA ARG A 121 -27.60 -6.90 -5.92
C ARG A 121 -27.18 -8.00 -4.94
N TYR A 122 -26.74 -9.16 -5.45
CA TYR A 122 -26.25 -10.25 -4.61
C TYR A 122 -25.10 -9.81 -3.67
N PHE A 123 -24.12 -9.05 -4.17
CA PHE A 123 -23.02 -8.58 -3.34
C PHE A 123 -23.41 -7.46 -2.38
N ALA A 124 -24.36 -6.60 -2.76
CA ALA A 124 -24.95 -5.61 -1.87
C ALA A 124 -25.67 -6.30 -0.69
N ASP A 125 -26.50 -7.31 -0.98
CA ASP A 125 -27.22 -8.11 0.02
C ASP A 125 -26.25 -8.87 0.92
N ARG A 126 -25.21 -9.52 0.36
CA ARG A 126 -24.16 -10.21 1.15
C ARG A 126 -23.40 -9.24 2.06
N THR A 127 -23.19 -8.00 1.62
CA THR A 127 -22.57 -6.95 2.44
C THR A 127 -23.49 -6.48 3.56
N ALA A 128 -24.79 -6.32 3.28
CA ALA A 128 -25.80 -5.98 4.28
C ALA A 128 -25.95 -7.09 5.32
N ALA A 129 -26.08 -8.35 4.89
CA ALA A 129 -26.14 -9.53 5.73
C ALA A 129 -24.90 -9.66 6.63
N ARG A 130 -23.69 -9.40 6.09
CA ARG A 130 -22.46 -9.40 6.87
C ARG A 130 -22.46 -8.34 7.99
N LYS A 131 -23.07 -7.18 7.77
CA LYS A 131 -23.22 -6.16 8.82
C LYS A 131 -24.24 -6.57 9.87
N ALA A 132 -25.30 -7.25 9.44
CA ALA A 132 -26.39 -7.77 10.27
C ALA A 132 -26.05 -9.07 11.04
N LEU A 133 -24.86 -9.65 10.86
CA LEU A 133 -24.43 -10.86 11.58
C LEU A 133 -24.63 -10.74 13.09
N SER A 134 -25.01 -11.86 13.72
CA SER A 134 -25.21 -11.97 15.15
C SER A 134 -23.91 -11.71 15.93
N ARG A 135 -24.04 -11.43 17.23
CA ARG A 135 -22.88 -11.24 18.10
C ARG A 135 -22.01 -12.50 18.18
N GLU A 136 -22.63 -13.67 18.19
CA GLU A 136 -21.97 -14.98 18.27
C GLU A 136 -21.16 -15.28 16.99
N GLU A 137 -21.76 -15.07 15.81
CA GLU A 137 -21.04 -15.27 14.54
C GLU A 137 -19.89 -14.26 14.37
N LYS A 138 -20.10 -13.00 14.76
CA LYS A 138 -19.04 -11.98 14.76
C LYS A 138 -17.88 -12.38 15.68
N GLN A 139 -18.19 -12.97 16.83
CA GLN A 139 -17.17 -13.46 17.78
C GLN A 139 -16.40 -14.65 17.19
N ARG A 140 -17.08 -15.63 16.58
CA ARG A 140 -16.43 -16.75 15.89
C ARG A 140 -15.46 -16.30 14.79
N LEU A 141 -15.89 -15.36 13.94
CA LEU A 141 -15.04 -14.80 12.88
C LEU A 141 -13.82 -14.05 13.45
N LYS A 142 -13.96 -13.42 14.62
CA LYS A 142 -12.86 -12.74 15.31
C LYS A 142 -11.84 -13.76 15.84
N GLU A 143 -12.30 -14.86 16.44
CA GLU A 143 -11.43 -15.93 16.94
C GLU A 143 -10.67 -16.63 15.80
N GLU A 144 -11.33 -16.91 14.67
CA GLU A 144 -10.67 -17.44 13.48
C GLU A 144 -9.61 -16.46 12.94
N ALA A 145 -9.92 -15.16 12.89
CA ALA A 145 -8.97 -14.15 12.48
C ALA A 145 -7.78 -14.03 13.46
N GLU A 146 -8.01 -14.25 14.75
CA GLU A 146 -6.97 -14.25 15.78
C GLU A 146 -6.06 -15.47 15.69
N LYS A 147 -6.61 -16.67 15.47
CA LYS A 147 -5.81 -17.89 15.19
C LYS A 147 -4.87 -17.66 14.01
N LEU A 148 -5.40 -17.10 12.91
CA LEU A 148 -4.59 -16.78 11.74
C LEU A 148 -3.53 -15.71 12.02
N GLN A 149 -3.85 -14.72 12.86
CA GLN A 149 -2.90 -13.70 13.32
C GLN A 149 -1.81 -14.30 14.21
N GLN A 150 -2.11 -15.28 15.06
CA GLN A 150 -1.12 -15.97 15.88
C GLN A 150 -0.16 -16.81 15.05
N GLU A 151 -0.69 -17.47 14.01
CA GLU A 151 0.09 -18.30 13.10
C GLU A 151 0.97 -17.46 12.16
N PHE A 152 0.39 -16.60 11.33
CA PHE A 152 1.12 -15.89 10.27
C PHE A 152 1.51 -14.47 10.61
N GLY A 153 0.93 -13.91 11.67
CA GLY A 153 1.03 -12.48 11.96
C GLY A 153 2.21 -12.09 12.85
N TYR A 154 3.10 -13.03 13.17
CA TYR A 154 4.30 -12.79 13.97
C TYR A 154 5.52 -13.48 13.35
N CYS A 155 6.69 -12.97 13.69
CA CYS A 155 7.99 -13.57 13.39
C CYS A 155 8.90 -13.53 14.61
N ILE A 156 9.97 -14.31 14.55
CA ILE A 156 11.10 -14.18 15.47
C ILE A 156 12.20 -13.41 14.75
N LEU A 157 12.59 -12.27 15.30
CA LEU A 157 13.66 -11.42 14.81
C LEU A 157 14.68 -11.29 15.94
N ASP A 158 15.86 -11.88 15.77
CA ASP A 158 16.96 -11.87 16.75
C ASP A 158 16.50 -12.29 18.17
N GLY A 159 15.69 -13.35 18.25
CA GLY A 159 15.13 -13.85 19.51
C GLY A 159 13.85 -13.15 20.00
N HIS A 160 13.48 -12.01 19.39
CA HIS A 160 12.28 -11.26 19.78
C HIS A 160 11.08 -11.58 18.90
N ARG A 161 9.92 -11.83 19.52
CA ARG A 161 8.66 -12.03 18.82
C ARG A 161 8.09 -10.68 18.36
N GLU A 162 8.11 -10.46 17.05
CA GLU A 162 7.72 -9.20 16.43
C GLU A 162 6.46 -9.34 15.58
N LYS A 163 5.61 -8.31 15.58
CA LYS A 163 4.33 -8.34 14.86
C LYS A 163 4.51 -7.94 13.40
N ILE A 164 3.90 -8.69 12.49
CA ILE A 164 3.90 -8.42 11.06
C ILE A 164 2.72 -7.51 10.70
N GLY A 165 2.95 -6.51 9.85
CA GLY A 165 1.95 -5.53 9.46
C GLY A 165 0.92 -6.08 8.46
N ASN A 166 1.39 -6.66 7.35
CA ASN A 166 0.57 -7.01 6.19
C ASN A 166 0.79 -8.46 5.74
N PHE A 167 0.70 -9.42 6.66
CA PHE A 167 1.00 -10.84 6.40
C PHE A 167 0.04 -11.53 5.39
N LYS A 168 -1.17 -10.99 5.18
CA LYS A 168 -2.12 -11.50 4.18
C LYS A 168 -1.76 -10.97 2.80
N THR A 169 -1.73 -11.85 1.79
CA THR A 169 -1.53 -11.41 0.41
C THR A 169 -2.73 -10.60 -0.05
N GLU A 170 -2.49 -9.63 -0.93
CA GLU A 170 -3.58 -8.89 -1.53
C GLU A 170 -4.45 -9.83 -2.38
N PRO A 171 -5.78 -9.81 -2.19
CA PRO A 171 -6.68 -10.61 -3.01
C PRO A 171 -6.68 -10.10 -4.46
N PRO A 172 -7.06 -10.95 -5.43
CA PRO A 172 -7.31 -10.50 -6.78
C PRO A 172 -8.44 -9.45 -6.83
N GLY A 173 -8.46 -8.63 -7.87
CA GLY A 173 -9.45 -7.58 -8.05
C GLY A 173 -9.11 -6.62 -9.18
N LEU A 174 -9.78 -5.47 -9.25
CA LEU A 174 -9.46 -4.44 -10.25
C LEU A 174 -8.55 -3.35 -9.67
N PHE A 175 -7.65 -2.83 -10.49
CA PHE A 175 -6.75 -1.74 -10.09
C PHE A 175 -7.49 -0.41 -10.02
N ARG A 176 -7.49 0.19 -8.82
CA ARG A 176 -8.11 1.49 -8.53
C ARG A 176 -7.02 2.52 -8.30
N GLY A 177 -6.42 2.97 -9.40
CA GLY A 177 -5.43 4.04 -9.36
C GLY A 177 -6.06 5.37 -8.93
N ARG A 178 -5.29 6.21 -8.22
CA ARG A 178 -5.73 7.53 -7.79
C ARG A 178 -5.76 8.51 -8.98
N GLY A 179 -6.67 9.48 -8.98
CA GLY A 179 -6.80 10.46 -10.05
C GLY A 179 -7.18 9.84 -11.40
N ASN A 180 -6.44 10.19 -12.45
CA ASN A 180 -6.60 9.68 -13.82
C ASN A 180 -5.47 8.71 -14.20
N HIS A 181 -5.22 7.74 -13.32
CA HIS A 181 -4.19 6.72 -13.56
C HIS A 181 -4.50 5.88 -14.81
N PRO A 182 -3.56 5.74 -15.76
CA PRO A 182 -3.81 5.06 -17.04
C PRO A 182 -4.13 3.58 -16.91
N GLU A 183 -3.63 2.91 -15.87
CA GLU A 183 -3.86 1.48 -15.61
C GLU A 183 -5.08 1.16 -14.73
N MET A 184 -5.93 2.16 -14.41
CA MET A 184 -7.16 1.87 -13.65
C MET A 184 -8.07 0.90 -14.41
N GLY A 185 -8.72 -0.02 -13.70
CA GLY A 185 -9.55 -1.06 -14.31
C GLY A 185 -8.80 -2.32 -14.71
N MET A 186 -7.47 -2.30 -14.79
CA MET A 186 -6.68 -3.50 -15.08
C MET A 186 -6.82 -4.57 -14.00
N LEU A 187 -6.73 -5.85 -14.41
CA LEU A 187 -6.88 -6.99 -13.51
C LEU A 187 -5.63 -7.17 -12.63
N LYS A 188 -5.82 -7.02 -11.31
CA LYS A 188 -4.87 -7.48 -10.30
C LYS A 188 -5.04 -8.99 -10.12
N ARG A 189 -4.08 -9.74 -10.63
CA ARG A 189 -4.08 -11.20 -10.52
C ARG A 189 -3.77 -11.68 -9.11
N LYS A 190 -4.30 -12.85 -8.77
CA LYS A 190 -3.99 -13.54 -7.52
C LYS A 190 -2.48 -13.77 -7.39
N VAL A 191 -1.97 -13.59 -6.17
CA VAL A 191 -0.57 -13.91 -5.86
C VAL A 191 -0.48 -15.41 -5.62
N MET A 192 0.23 -16.10 -6.51
CA MET A 192 0.53 -17.52 -6.39
C MET A 192 1.91 -17.69 -5.74
N LEU A 193 2.19 -18.90 -5.25
CA LEU A 193 3.42 -19.20 -4.51
C LEU A 193 4.68 -19.03 -5.36
N GLU A 194 4.60 -19.32 -6.65
CA GLU A 194 5.68 -19.14 -7.64
C GLU A 194 6.03 -17.65 -7.81
N GLY A 195 5.08 -16.78 -7.51
CA GLY A 195 5.24 -15.34 -7.48
C GLY A 195 5.85 -14.80 -6.18
N VAL A 196 6.23 -15.64 -5.22
CA VAL A 196 6.74 -15.20 -3.92
C VAL A 196 8.21 -15.58 -3.76
N THR A 197 9.03 -14.61 -3.35
CA THR A 197 10.38 -14.86 -2.81
C THR A 197 10.30 -14.75 -1.30
N ILE A 198 10.97 -15.65 -0.56
CA ILE A 198 11.04 -15.64 0.90
C ILE A 198 12.42 -15.16 1.37
N ASN A 199 12.49 -14.43 2.48
CA ASN A 199 13.73 -13.94 3.09
C ASN A 199 13.77 -14.33 4.58
N CYS A 200 14.68 -15.21 4.98
CA CYS A 200 14.84 -15.73 6.36
C CYS A 200 16.31 -16.04 6.67
N SER A 201 16.68 -16.24 7.94
CA SER A 201 18.07 -16.56 8.36
C SER A 201 18.49 -18.00 8.06
N GLY A 202 17.53 -18.91 7.88
CA GLY A 202 17.69 -20.34 7.60
C GLY A 202 16.33 -21.01 7.48
N TRP A 203 16.27 -22.23 6.93
CA TRP A 203 15.04 -23.02 6.90
C TRP A 203 15.03 -23.97 8.09
N THR A 204 14.14 -23.77 9.06
CA THR A 204 13.77 -24.85 9.99
C THR A 204 12.79 -25.78 9.28
N GLN A 205 13.01 -27.08 9.41
CA GLN A 205 12.38 -28.15 8.63
C GLN A 205 10.86 -28.31 8.91
N GLU A 206 10.31 -27.57 9.87
CA GLU A 206 8.91 -27.61 10.32
C GLU A 206 7.96 -26.68 9.54
N TYR A 207 8.48 -25.83 8.64
CA TYR A 207 7.61 -25.04 7.75
C TYR A 207 7.10 -25.91 6.61
N PRO A 208 5.84 -25.76 6.15
CA PRO A 208 5.30 -26.58 5.08
C PRO A 208 6.27 -26.48 3.90
N SER A 209 6.92 -27.61 3.64
CA SER A 209 8.00 -27.67 2.68
C SER A 209 7.50 -27.11 1.35
N PRO A 210 8.32 -26.36 0.61
CA PRO A 210 8.07 -26.13 -0.81
C PRO A 210 7.96 -27.44 -1.63
N ARG A 211 8.15 -28.62 -1.03
CA ARG A 211 8.11 -29.93 -1.70
C ARG A 211 6.70 -30.39 -2.07
N GLN A 212 5.64 -29.64 -1.73
CA GLN A 212 4.31 -29.81 -2.35
C GLN A 212 4.03 -28.82 -3.48
N VAL A 213 5.06 -28.06 -3.91
CA VAL A 213 4.94 -27.04 -4.94
C VAL A 213 5.67 -27.54 -6.17
N THR A 214 4.90 -28.01 -7.15
CA THR A 214 5.39 -28.28 -8.48
C THR A 214 6.06 -27.01 -9.04
N ASN A 215 7.36 -27.12 -9.32
CA ASN A 215 8.19 -26.24 -10.16
C ASN A 215 7.92 -24.72 -10.09
N GLY A 216 8.68 -23.97 -9.24
CA GLY A 216 8.96 -22.56 -9.58
C GLY A 216 9.32 -21.56 -8.48
N GLY A 217 9.19 -21.89 -7.20
CA GLY A 217 9.57 -20.98 -6.12
C GLY A 217 11.08 -20.70 -6.09
N ARG A 218 11.51 -19.48 -6.42
CA ARG A 218 12.94 -19.09 -6.34
C ARG A 218 13.31 -18.63 -4.93
N CYS A 219 14.11 -19.44 -4.25
CA CYS A 219 14.85 -19.03 -3.05
C CYS A 219 15.96 -18.04 -3.45
N ALA A 220 15.94 -16.83 -2.90
CA ALA A 220 17.05 -15.89 -3.06
C ALA A 220 18.07 -16.14 -1.94
N PRO A 221 19.39 -16.02 -2.21
CA PRO A 221 20.41 -16.05 -1.17
C PRO A 221 20.14 -14.98 -0.12
N THR A 222 20.38 -15.35 1.14
CA THR A 222 20.16 -14.56 2.36
C THR A 222 20.72 -13.15 2.24
N ALA A 223 19.88 -12.17 1.85
CA ALA A 223 20.30 -10.78 1.75
C ALA A 223 20.09 -10.10 3.11
N ARG A 224 21.06 -10.28 4.03
CA ARG A 224 21.08 -9.71 5.40
C ARG A 224 20.96 -8.17 5.47
N SER A 225 21.06 -7.48 4.33
CA SER A 225 20.94 -6.02 4.16
C SER A 225 19.54 -5.52 3.76
N ARG A 226 18.63 -6.42 3.35
CA ARG A 226 17.30 -6.03 2.84
C ARG A 226 16.19 -6.41 3.82
N GLY A 227 15.21 -5.51 3.95
CA GLY A 227 13.95 -5.82 4.60
C GLY A 227 13.24 -6.95 3.84
N TRP A 228 12.44 -7.73 4.57
CA TRP A 228 11.67 -8.86 4.08
C TRP A 228 11.08 -8.64 2.69
N ARG A 229 11.21 -9.66 1.84
CA ARG A 229 10.67 -9.69 0.49
C ARG A 229 9.62 -10.79 0.44
N CYS A 230 8.47 -10.48 -0.15
CA CYS A 230 7.47 -11.44 -0.62
C CYS A 230 6.50 -10.66 -1.52
N GLY A 231 6.67 -10.83 -2.83
CA GLY A 231 5.90 -10.11 -3.81
C GLY A 231 6.24 -10.56 -5.23
N ARG A 232 5.21 -10.55 -6.08
CA ARG A 232 5.28 -10.94 -7.49
C ARG A 232 6.08 -9.95 -8.29
N ARG A 233 7.06 -10.43 -9.07
CA ARG A 233 7.66 -9.65 -10.16
C ARG A 233 6.78 -9.80 -11.39
N THR A 234 5.74 -8.97 -11.50
CA THR A 234 5.06 -8.78 -12.80
C THR A 234 5.72 -7.58 -13.46
N SER A 235 5.95 -7.60 -14.77
CA SER A 235 6.67 -6.54 -15.51
C SER A 235 6.10 -5.13 -15.33
N ARG A 236 4.87 -4.98 -14.80
CA ARG A 236 4.16 -3.70 -14.64
C ARG A 236 3.85 -3.34 -13.18
N THR A 237 4.01 -4.23 -12.21
CA THR A 237 3.68 -3.93 -10.81
C THR A 237 4.94 -3.75 -9.95
N PRO A 238 5.02 -2.68 -9.14
CA PRO A 238 6.14 -2.51 -8.22
C PRO A 238 6.18 -3.67 -7.23
N ILE A 239 7.39 -4.02 -6.80
CA ILE A 239 7.59 -5.10 -5.84
C ILE A 239 6.83 -4.78 -4.56
N LYS A 240 6.01 -5.74 -4.11
CA LYS A 240 5.32 -5.67 -2.83
C LYS A 240 6.12 -6.38 -1.75
N TYR A 241 5.98 -5.88 -0.53
CA TYR A 241 6.73 -6.35 0.64
C TYR A 241 5.76 -6.55 1.80
N ILE A 242 5.93 -7.67 2.50
CA ILE A 242 5.36 -7.82 3.84
C ILE A 242 6.42 -7.35 4.82
N MET A 243 6.06 -6.41 5.68
CA MET A 243 6.99 -5.80 6.62
C MET A 243 6.47 -5.91 8.04
N LEU A 244 7.39 -5.76 9.00
CA LEU A 244 7.06 -5.60 10.41
C LEU A 244 6.11 -4.41 10.61
N LYS A 245 5.24 -4.53 11.60
CA LYS A 245 4.32 -3.48 12.04
C LYS A 245 5.14 -2.29 12.57
N ARG A 246 4.58 -1.08 12.48
CA ARG A 246 5.25 0.15 12.94
C ARG A 246 5.73 0.10 14.41
N SER A 247 5.04 -0.67 15.25
CA SER A 247 5.39 -0.88 16.66
C SER A 247 6.61 -1.77 16.90
N SER A 248 7.16 -2.42 15.86
CA SER A 248 8.34 -3.27 15.99
C SER A 248 9.60 -2.46 16.24
N LYS A 249 10.58 -3.05 16.93
CA LYS A 249 11.88 -2.44 17.23
C LYS A 249 12.55 -1.82 15.99
N LEU A 250 12.79 -2.61 14.92
CA LEU A 250 13.42 -2.13 13.68
C LEU A 250 12.68 -0.99 12.95
N LYS A 251 11.38 -0.84 13.19
CA LYS A 251 10.60 0.29 12.64
C LYS A 251 10.70 1.50 13.57
N GLY A 252 10.69 1.28 14.89
CA GLY A 252 10.91 2.30 15.90
C GLY A 252 12.30 2.94 15.80
N GLU A 253 13.37 2.14 15.68
CA GLU A 253 14.75 2.64 15.57
C GLU A 253 14.91 3.58 14.38
N ARG A 254 14.42 3.18 13.19
CA ARG A 254 14.44 4.05 12.00
C ARG A 254 13.60 5.30 12.16
N ASP A 255 12.46 5.21 12.82
CA ASP A 255 11.62 6.39 13.08
C ASP A 255 12.32 7.33 14.07
N TRP A 256 13.06 6.81 15.04
CA TRP A 256 13.89 7.59 15.97
C TRP A 256 15.08 8.25 15.26
N GLU A 257 15.86 7.50 14.47
CA GLU A 257 16.97 8.03 13.65
C GLU A 257 16.51 9.18 12.74
N LYS A 258 15.31 9.06 12.14
CA LYS A 258 14.70 10.12 11.33
C LYS A 258 14.52 11.42 12.14
N TYR A 259 14.10 11.33 13.39
CA TYR A 259 13.96 12.51 14.26
C TYR A 259 15.31 13.04 14.75
N GLU A 260 16.29 12.16 15.01
CA GLU A 260 17.66 12.58 15.33
C GLU A 260 18.28 13.39 14.18
N VAL A 261 18.09 12.97 12.92
CA VAL A 261 18.53 13.73 11.74
C VAL A 261 17.84 15.10 11.69
N ALA A 262 16.54 15.16 11.95
CA ALA A 262 15.82 16.43 12.00
C ALA A 262 16.32 17.34 13.15
N TRP A 263 16.70 16.76 14.28
CA TRP A 263 17.23 17.49 15.43
C TRP A 263 18.64 18.04 15.17
N ARG A 264 19.52 17.25 14.52
CA ARG A 264 20.82 17.73 14.04
C ARG A 264 20.66 18.85 13.02
N LEU A 265 19.69 18.71 12.10
CA LEU A 265 19.37 19.76 11.13
C LEU A 265 18.93 21.05 11.84
N LYS A 266 18.15 20.97 12.92
CA LYS A 266 17.75 22.15 13.72
C LYS A 266 18.97 22.94 14.22
N GLY A 267 20.04 22.27 14.64
CA GLY A 267 21.29 22.92 15.07
C GLY A 267 22.07 23.57 13.93
N ALA A 268 22.04 22.98 12.73
CA ALA A 268 22.78 23.47 11.56
C ALA A 268 21.97 24.43 10.66
N VAL A 269 20.65 24.55 10.86
CA VAL A 269 19.76 25.24 9.92
C VAL A 269 20.13 26.71 9.72
N GLY A 270 20.62 27.39 10.76
CA GLY A 270 21.05 28.79 10.65
C GLY A 270 22.19 28.96 9.64
N MET A 271 23.23 28.13 9.75
CA MET A 271 24.37 28.12 8.84
C MET A 271 23.95 27.78 7.41
N ILE A 272 23.10 26.76 7.23
CA ILE A 272 22.57 26.36 5.91
C ILE A 272 21.81 27.51 5.26
N ARG A 273 21.00 28.24 6.03
CA ARG A 273 20.25 29.42 5.55
C ARG A 273 21.16 30.55 5.12
N SER A 274 22.18 30.87 5.92
CA SER A 274 23.17 31.89 5.55
C SER A 274 23.91 31.53 4.26
N GLN A 275 24.30 30.26 4.10
CA GLN A 275 25.00 29.79 2.91
C GLN A 275 24.14 29.91 1.66
N TYR A 276 22.90 29.37 1.67
CA TYR A 276 22.07 29.42 0.47
C TYR A 276 21.70 30.86 0.08
N GLN A 277 21.63 31.80 1.04
CA GLN A 277 21.38 33.23 0.77
C GLN A 277 22.58 33.92 0.12
N ALA A 278 23.80 33.56 0.52
CA ALA A 278 25.01 34.04 -0.14
C ALA A 278 25.08 33.52 -1.59
N ASP A 279 24.74 32.25 -1.79
CA ASP A 279 24.76 31.58 -3.10
C ASP A 279 23.79 32.20 -4.13
N TRP A 280 22.77 32.95 -3.70
CA TRP A 280 21.87 33.69 -4.60
C TRP A 280 22.61 34.73 -5.44
N LYS A 281 23.66 35.33 -4.88
CA LYS A 281 24.47 36.37 -5.54
C LYS A 281 25.64 35.78 -6.33
N SER A 282 25.80 34.45 -6.35
CA SER A 282 26.87 33.79 -7.08
C SER A 282 26.68 33.93 -8.60
N HIS A 283 27.76 34.17 -9.32
CA HIS A 283 27.75 34.15 -10.78
C HIS A 283 27.53 32.73 -11.34
N GLU A 284 27.85 31.69 -10.56
CA GLU A 284 27.70 30.30 -10.98
C GLU A 284 26.21 29.86 -10.95
N MET A 285 25.70 29.39 -12.09
CA MET A 285 24.32 28.88 -12.19
C MET A 285 24.04 27.68 -11.26
N LYS A 286 25.04 26.84 -10.98
CA LYS A 286 24.88 25.71 -10.05
C LYS A 286 24.68 26.19 -8.62
N ALA A 287 25.45 27.18 -8.17
CA ALA A 287 25.31 27.79 -6.85
C ALA A 287 23.94 28.47 -6.70
N ARG A 288 23.47 29.19 -7.74
CA ARG A 288 22.12 29.81 -7.73
C ARG A 288 20.96 28.82 -7.64
N ARG A 289 21.17 27.50 -7.82
CA ARG A 289 20.15 26.47 -7.50
C ARG A 289 19.81 26.41 -6.00
N ALA A 290 20.56 27.11 -5.16
CA ALA A 290 20.24 27.39 -3.76
C ALA A 290 18.83 27.99 -3.54
N VAL A 291 18.24 28.63 -4.56
CA VAL A 291 16.83 29.06 -4.54
C VAL A 291 15.85 27.88 -4.35
N ALA A 292 16.17 26.69 -4.88
CA ALA A 292 15.37 25.50 -4.65
C ALA A 292 15.38 25.06 -3.17
N LEU A 293 16.52 25.18 -2.50
CA LEU A 293 16.62 24.92 -1.05
C LEU A 293 15.81 25.93 -0.24
N TYR A 294 15.80 27.21 -0.65
CA TYR A 294 14.94 28.22 -0.06
C TYR A 294 13.46 27.86 -0.19
N PHE A 295 13.01 27.43 -1.38
CA PHE A 295 11.63 26.98 -1.55
C PHE A 295 11.32 25.78 -0.66
N ILE A 296 12.18 24.77 -0.57
CA ILE A 296 11.94 23.63 0.33
C ILE A 296 11.83 24.09 1.79
N ASP A 297 12.72 24.96 2.26
CA ASP A 297 12.73 25.49 3.63
C ASP A 297 11.49 26.34 3.95
N LYS A 298 11.08 27.24 3.04
CA LYS A 298 9.97 28.17 3.27
C LYS A 298 8.60 27.62 2.89
N VAL A 299 8.48 26.87 1.80
CA VAL A 299 7.20 26.31 1.32
C VAL A 299 6.65 25.30 2.32
N TYR A 300 7.50 24.52 3.01
CA TYR A 300 7.02 23.62 4.06
C TYR A 300 6.36 24.37 5.23
N LYS A 301 6.92 25.53 5.60
CA LYS A 301 6.31 26.40 6.62
C LYS A 301 4.97 26.97 6.15
N ASN A 302 4.88 27.36 4.87
CA ASN A 302 3.64 27.88 4.29
C ASN A 302 2.57 26.79 4.11
N LEU A 303 2.97 25.55 3.84
CA LEU A 303 2.11 24.37 3.83
C LEU A 303 1.46 24.11 5.19
N GLN A 304 2.21 24.26 6.29
CA GLN A 304 1.65 24.12 7.64
C GLN A 304 0.62 25.22 7.94
N LEU A 305 0.95 26.48 7.63
CA LEU A 305 0.02 27.61 7.76
C LEU A 305 -1.23 27.45 6.88
N PHE A 306 -1.08 26.87 5.69
CA PHE A 306 -2.22 26.56 4.81
C PHE A 306 -3.12 25.50 5.43
N VAL A 307 -2.56 24.40 5.94
CA VAL A 307 -3.34 23.32 6.59
C VAL A 307 -4.08 23.80 7.83
N GLU A 308 -3.49 24.71 8.62
CA GLU A 308 -4.11 25.30 9.81
C GLU A 308 -5.31 26.21 9.49
N ASN A 309 -5.32 26.86 8.32
CA ASN A 309 -6.36 27.80 7.90
C ASN A 309 -7.18 27.29 6.70
N LYS A 310 -7.22 25.97 6.50
CA LYS A 310 -7.85 25.33 5.34
C LYS A 310 -9.36 25.18 5.54
N GLU A 311 -10.16 25.68 4.61
CA GLU A 311 -11.60 25.39 4.55
C GLU A 311 -11.90 24.10 3.75
N PRO A 312 -13.04 23.42 3.98
CA PRO A 312 -13.45 22.25 3.20
C PRO A 312 -13.65 22.62 1.72
N GLY A 313 -12.65 22.30 0.88
CA GLY A 313 -12.68 22.58 -0.56
C GLY A 313 -11.44 23.30 -1.09
N ASP A 314 -10.63 23.92 -0.23
CA ASP A 314 -9.39 24.58 -0.63
C ASP A 314 -8.36 23.56 -1.17
N GLU A 315 -7.83 23.74 -2.38
CA GLU A 315 -6.62 23.04 -2.84
C GLU A 315 -5.37 23.93 -2.65
N LEU A 316 -4.24 23.28 -2.32
CA LEU A 316 -2.98 23.95 -1.98
C LEU A 316 -2.49 24.92 -3.08
N PHE A 317 -2.81 24.61 -4.33
CA PHE A 317 -2.32 25.33 -5.50
C PHE A 317 -3.31 26.38 -6.02
N ASP A 318 -4.56 26.40 -5.52
CA ASP A 318 -5.59 27.36 -5.98
C ASP A 318 -5.29 28.79 -5.52
N ARG A 319 -4.50 28.95 -4.44
CA ARG A 319 -4.08 30.26 -3.90
C ARG A 319 -2.73 30.75 -4.41
N LEU A 320 -2.08 30.04 -5.33
CA LEU A 320 -0.84 30.50 -5.95
C LEU A 320 -1.16 31.41 -7.14
N THR A 321 -1.30 32.71 -6.88
CA THR A 321 -1.24 33.71 -7.96
C THR A 321 0.19 33.83 -8.46
N VAL A 322 0.45 33.29 -9.66
CA VAL A 322 1.67 33.63 -10.41
C VAL A 322 1.43 34.98 -11.07
N SER A 323 1.55 36.07 -10.31
CA SER A 323 1.54 37.41 -10.90
C SER A 323 2.83 37.58 -11.70
N PRO A 324 2.78 37.82 -13.03
CA PRO A 324 3.94 38.36 -13.73
C PRO A 324 4.17 39.77 -13.19
N GLY A 325 5.29 39.96 -12.51
CA GLY A 325 5.67 41.28 -12.01
C GLY A 325 5.76 42.27 -13.16
N ALA A 326 4.92 43.30 -13.07
CA ALA A 326 5.07 44.66 -13.55
C ALA A 326 5.90 44.89 -14.83
N SER A 327 5.19 45.42 -15.83
CA SER A 327 5.71 46.33 -16.85
C SER A 327 6.75 47.30 -16.28
N GLY A 328 8.01 47.11 -16.64
CA GLY A 328 9.01 48.17 -16.63
C GLY A 328 8.83 49.02 -17.88
N GLN A 329 8.51 50.30 -17.69
CA GLN A 329 8.78 51.34 -18.67
C GLN A 329 10.31 51.47 -18.81
N CYS A 330 10.79 51.31 -20.05
CA CYS A 330 11.77 52.15 -20.73
C CYS A 330 11.51 52.01 -22.22
#